data_AF-A0A2H1WJF6-F1
#
_entry.id   AF-A0A2H1WJF6-F1
#
_cell.length_a   1.000
_cell.length_b   1.000
_cell.length_c   1.000
_cell.angle_alpha   90.00
_cell.angle_beta   90.00
_cell.angle_gamma   90.00
#
_symmetry.space_group_name_H-M   'P 1'
#
loop_
_entity.id
_entity.type
_entity.pdbx_description
1 polymer ?
#
loop_
_entity_poly.entity_id
_entity_poly.type
_entity_poly.pdbx_seq_one_letter_code
_entity_poly.pdbx_strand_id
1 'polypeptide(L)'
;MAALKPTTCKEAIARWEKTKGENSTEAKVIELQFQWPPIEKMDGALSTLVNCEKLSLSSNMIDKIAGIAGMRNLKILSVGRNYIKSLAGVETVAETLEELWISYNPIDKLKGVGTLKQLKVLYMSNNLIKEWVEFNRLQECPNLRDLVFIGNPIVDSQPDVDTWRTQASTRLPQITKLDGIPIIRE
;
A
#
# COMPACT_ATOMS: atom_id res chain seq x y z
N MET A 1 -0.62 -25.67 -24.42
CA MET A 1 0.41 -24.72 -23.96
C MET A 1 0.55 -24.89 -22.46
N ALA A 2 1.74 -25.20 -21.95
CA ALA A 2 1.96 -25.30 -20.51
C ALA A 2 1.74 -23.91 -19.88
N ALA A 3 0.88 -23.82 -18.85
CA ALA A 3 0.75 -22.60 -18.07
C ALA A 3 2.13 -22.26 -17.47
N LEU A 4 2.66 -21.09 -17.80
CA LEU A 4 3.90 -20.60 -17.18
C LEU A 4 3.67 -20.49 -15.67
N LYS A 5 4.57 -21.06 -14.88
CA LYS A 5 4.51 -20.92 -13.42
C LYS A 5 4.68 -19.43 -13.06
N PRO A 6 3.91 -18.91 -12.09
CA PRO A 6 4.06 -17.53 -11.63
C PRO A 6 5.45 -17.31 -11.04
N THR A 7 5.98 -16.09 -11.18
CA THR A 7 7.30 -15.74 -10.65
C THR A 7 7.22 -15.66 -9.13
N THR A 8 8.12 -16.35 -8.45
CA THR A 8 8.26 -16.26 -6.99
C THR A 8 8.97 -14.97 -6.59
N CYS A 9 8.80 -14.50 -5.35
CA CYS A 9 9.55 -13.32 -4.90
C CYS A 9 11.06 -13.58 -4.94
N LYS A 10 11.50 -14.81 -4.65
CA LYS A 10 12.89 -15.22 -4.79
C LYS A 10 13.43 -15.04 -6.21
N GLU A 11 12.69 -15.45 -7.23
CA GLU A 11 13.10 -15.28 -8.63
C GLU A 11 13.08 -13.82 -9.06
N ALA A 12 12.08 -13.06 -8.62
CA ALA A 12 12.00 -11.63 -8.88
C ALA A 12 13.19 -10.87 -8.27
N ILE A 13 13.56 -11.20 -7.02
CA ILE A 13 14.74 -10.65 -6.34
C ILE A 13 16.01 -11.01 -7.13
N ALA A 14 16.21 -12.27 -7.51
CA ALA A 14 17.39 -12.68 -8.27
C ALA A 14 17.51 -11.96 -9.64
N ARG A 15 16.37 -11.73 -10.32
CA ARG A 15 16.33 -10.93 -11.55
C ARG A 15 16.67 -9.47 -11.30
N TRP A 16 16.16 -8.91 -10.22
CA TRP A 16 16.45 -7.55 -9.80
C TRP A 16 17.94 -7.36 -9.49
N GLU A 17 18.54 -8.28 -8.71
CA GLU A 17 19.97 -8.28 -8.40
C GLU A 17 20.81 -8.35 -9.67
N LYS A 18 20.44 -9.21 -10.63
CA LYS A 18 21.13 -9.31 -11.92
C LYS A 18 21.01 -8.03 -12.76
N THR A 19 19.88 -7.33 -12.67
CA THR A 19 19.61 -6.12 -13.47
C THR A 19 20.29 -4.89 -12.89
N LYS A 20 20.32 -4.76 -11.56
CA LYS A 20 20.92 -3.63 -10.85
C LYS A 20 22.41 -3.84 -10.56
N GLY A 21 22.86 -5.10 -10.48
CA GLY A 21 24.23 -5.44 -10.07
C GLY A 21 24.49 -5.24 -8.58
N GLU A 22 23.44 -5.16 -7.76
CA GLU A 22 23.51 -4.90 -6.32
C GLU A 22 22.96 -6.08 -5.53
N ASN A 23 23.43 -6.23 -4.28
CA ASN A 23 22.92 -7.25 -3.36
C ASN A 23 21.58 -6.81 -2.76
N SER A 24 20.55 -7.65 -2.88
CA SER A 24 19.21 -7.34 -2.36
C SER A 24 19.17 -7.14 -0.83
N THR A 25 20.11 -7.71 -0.08
CA THR A 25 20.16 -7.57 1.39
C THR A 25 20.74 -6.24 1.84
N GLU A 26 21.55 -5.57 1.00
CA GLU A 26 22.16 -4.26 1.28
C GLU A 26 21.37 -3.12 0.65
N ALA A 27 20.60 -3.43 -0.40
CA ALA A 27 19.80 -2.46 -1.13
C ALA A 27 18.70 -1.84 -0.25
N LYS A 28 18.65 -0.51 -0.28
CA LYS A 28 17.60 0.27 0.39
C LYS A 28 16.30 0.33 -0.41
N VAL A 29 16.39 0.20 -1.73
CA VAL A 29 15.25 0.36 -2.64
C VAL A 29 15.19 -0.84 -3.55
N ILE A 30 14.08 -1.57 -3.49
CA ILE A 30 13.88 -2.79 -4.24
C ILE A 30 12.60 -2.65 -5.06
N GLU A 31 12.74 -2.79 -6.37
CA GLU A 31 11.68 -2.54 -7.35
C GLU A 31 11.39 -3.80 -8.15
N LEU A 32 10.39 -4.55 -7.71
CA LEU A 32 9.90 -5.80 -8.30
C LEU A 32 8.59 -5.58 -9.07
N GLN A 33 8.50 -4.44 -9.76
CA GLN A 33 7.32 -4.08 -10.55
C GLN A 33 7.28 -4.86 -11.86
N PHE A 34 6.09 -5.03 -12.45
CA PHE A 34 5.89 -5.58 -13.80
C PHE A 34 6.58 -6.94 -14.05
N GLN A 35 6.53 -7.86 -13.09
CA GLN A 35 7.13 -9.17 -13.29
C GLN A 35 6.36 -9.95 -14.36
N TRP A 36 7.10 -10.65 -15.22
CA TRP A 36 6.54 -11.55 -16.21
C TRP A 36 7.22 -12.92 -16.12
N PRO A 37 6.47 -14.02 -15.85
CA PRO A 37 5.09 -14.08 -15.33
C PRO A 37 4.88 -13.27 -14.03
N PRO A 38 3.66 -12.81 -13.68
CA PRO A 38 3.44 -11.98 -12.51
C PRO A 38 3.68 -12.73 -11.19
N ILE A 39 3.97 -11.96 -10.13
CA ILE A 39 3.97 -12.50 -8.77
C ILE A 39 2.52 -12.63 -8.31
N GLU A 40 2.09 -13.84 -7.99
CA GLU A 40 0.74 -14.10 -7.46
C GLU A 40 0.70 -14.11 -5.93
N LYS A 41 1.81 -14.46 -5.28
CA LYS A 41 1.88 -14.60 -3.82
C LYS A 41 3.18 -14.04 -3.31
N MET A 42 3.08 -13.24 -2.25
CA MET A 42 4.26 -12.83 -1.49
C MET A 42 4.77 -14.02 -0.67
N ASP A 43 6.07 -14.25 -0.72
CA ASP A 43 6.73 -15.36 -0.01
C ASP A 43 7.78 -14.84 0.99
N GLY A 44 8.30 -15.76 1.82
CA GLY A 44 9.27 -15.45 2.86
C GLY A 44 10.63 -14.97 2.35
N ALA A 45 10.92 -15.02 1.05
CA ALA A 45 12.15 -14.46 0.51
C ALA A 45 12.23 -12.94 0.73
N LEU A 46 11.10 -12.25 0.84
CA LEU A 46 11.08 -10.83 1.19
C LEU A 46 11.65 -10.54 2.59
N SER A 47 11.63 -11.52 3.49
CA SER A 47 12.17 -11.36 4.85
C SER A 47 13.70 -11.22 4.90
N THR A 48 14.41 -11.58 3.83
CA THR A 48 15.87 -11.41 3.74
C THR A 48 16.27 -9.95 3.49
N LEU A 49 15.31 -9.11 3.10
CA LEU A 49 15.52 -7.71 2.71
C LEU A 49 15.56 -6.79 3.94
N VAL A 50 16.47 -7.07 4.87
CA VAL A 50 16.53 -6.44 6.20
C VAL A 50 16.82 -4.92 6.17
N ASN A 51 17.56 -4.45 5.15
CA ASN A 51 17.91 -3.04 4.97
C ASN A 51 16.99 -2.30 4.00
N CYS A 52 15.99 -2.97 3.43
CA CYS A 52 15.09 -2.37 2.47
C CYS A 52 14.19 -1.32 3.14
N GLU A 53 14.32 -0.07 2.69
CA GLU A 53 13.49 1.06 3.12
C GLU A 53 12.29 1.26 2.17
N LYS A 54 12.41 0.89 0.89
CA LYS A 54 11.35 1.03 -0.11
C LYS A 54 11.19 -0.25 -0.92
N LEU A 55 10.02 -0.89 -0.80
CA LEU A 55 9.66 -2.06 -1.59
C LEU A 55 8.54 -1.73 -2.57
N SER A 56 8.78 -1.98 -3.86
CA SER A 56 7.77 -1.83 -4.91
C SER A 56 7.44 -3.17 -5.55
N LEU A 57 6.19 -3.58 -5.43
CA LEU A 57 5.58 -4.79 -5.99
C LEU A 57 4.36 -4.45 -6.85
N SER A 58 4.28 -3.21 -7.34
CA SER A 58 3.15 -2.75 -8.16
C SER A 58 3.05 -3.48 -9.49
N SER A 59 1.82 -3.59 -10.02
CA SER A 59 1.52 -4.26 -11.29
C SER A 59 1.89 -5.75 -11.29
N ASN A 60 1.44 -6.47 -10.26
CA ASN A 60 1.55 -7.93 -10.14
C ASN A 60 0.13 -8.52 -9.91
N MET A 61 0.03 -9.79 -9.54
CA MET A 61 -1.24 -10.46 -9.24
C MET A 61 -1.36 -10.87 -7.77
N ILE A 62 -0.75 -10.09 -6.87
CA ILE A 62 -0.68 -10.43 -5.44
C ILE A 62 -2.07 -10.35 -4.81
N ASP A 63 -2.49 -11.44 -4.14
CA ASP A 63 -3.79 -11.52 -3.48
C ASP A 63 -3.75 -11.15 -1.98
N LYS A 64 -2.59 -11.33 -1.34
CA LYS A 64 -2.37 -11.14 0.10
C LYS A 64 -0.98 -10.60 0.40
N ILE A 65 -0.92 -9.73 1.41
CA ILE A 65 0.34 -9.22 1.94
C ILE A 65 0.90 -10.23 2.94
N ALA A 66 2.07 -10.79 2.65
CA ALA A 66 2.74 -11.78 3.49
C ALA A 66 4.27 -11.70 3.31
N GLY A 67 5.04 -12.35 4.19
CA GLY A 67 6.50 -12.48 4.02
C GLY A 67 7.33 -11.23 4.33
N ILE A 68 6.71 -10.11 4.75
CA ILE A 68 7.40 -8.84 5.04
C ILE A 68 7.85 -8.68 6.51
N ALA A 69 7.62 -9.67 7.36
CA ALA A 69 7.93 -9.59 8.80
C ALA A 69 9.42 -9.38 9.14
N GLY A 70 10.33 -9.73 8.23
CA GLY A 70 11.77 -9.50 8.40
C GLY A 70 12.24 -8.08 8.05
N MET A 71 11.40 -7.29 7.38
CA MET A 71 11.77 -5.99 6.82
C MET A 71 11.58 -4.86 7.84
N ARG A 72 12.43 -4.85 8.87
CA ARG A 72 12.30 -3.91 10.00
C ARG A 72 12.46 -2.44 9.60
N ASN A 73 13.19 -2.15 8.53
CA ASN A 73 13.46 -0.78 8.08
C ASN A 73 12.50 -0.26 6.99
N LEU A 74 11.45 -1.01 6.66
CA LEU A 74 10.54 -0.66 5.56
C LEU A 74 9.74 0.60 5.88
N LYS A 75 9.98 1.67 5.13
CA LYS A 75 9.25 2.94 5.21
C LYS A 75 8.19 3.07 4.13
N ILE A 76 8.46 2.57 2.93
CA ILE A 76 7.58 2.76 1.77
C ILE A 76 7.22 1.40 1.18
N LEU A 77 5.93 1.06 1.18
CA LEU A 77 5.39 -0.14 0.57
C LEU A 77 4.47 0.23 -0.59
N SER A 78 4.87 -0.14 -1.81
CA SER A 78 4.08 0.04 -3.02
C SER A 78 3.58 -1.29 -3.55
N VAL A 79 2.28 -1.54 -3.45
CA VAL A 79 1.59 -2.75 -3.90
C VAL A 79 0.35 -2.39 -4.75
N GLY A 80 0.43 -1.30 -5.50
CA GLY A 80 -0.66 -0.86 -6.36
C GLY A 80 -0.87 -1.78 -7.56
N ARG A 81 -2.07 -1.79 -8.15
CA ARG A 81 -2.43 -2.67 -9.29
C ARG A 81 -2.13 -4.14 -8.98
N ASN A 82 -2.73 -4.65 -7.91
CA ASN A 82 -2.70 -6.04 -7.50
C ASN A 82 -4.14 -6.53 -7.23
N TYR A 83 -4.30 -7.71 -6.64
CA TYR A 83 -5.60 -8.28 -6.26
C TYR A 83 -5.78 -8.38 -4.74
N ILE A 84 -5.17 -7.44 -3.99
CA ILE A 84 -5.21 -7.43 -2.53
C ILE A 84 -6.63 -7.09 -2.05
N LYS A 85 -7.19 -7.95 -1.20
CA LYS A 85 -8.56 -7.77 -0.66
C LYS A 85 -8.59 -7.20 0.75
N SER A 86 -7.50 -7.33 1.50
CA SER A 86 -7.40 -6.84 2.88
C SER A 86 -5.99 -6.42 3.25
N LEU A 87 -5.86 -5.55 4.25
CA LEU A 87 -4.59 -5.10 4.81
C LEU A 87 -3.99 -6.09 5.83
N ALA A 88 -4.51 -7.32 5.90
CA ALA A 88 -3.96 -8.34 6.79
C ALA A 88 -2.49 -8.62 6.42
N GLY A 89 -1.63 -8.65 7.44
CA GLY A 89 -0.18 -8.87 7.29
C GLY A 89 0.67 -7.59 7.31
N VAL A 90 0.09 -6.42 7.03
CA VAL A 90 0.78 -5.11 7.10
C VAL A 90 1.18 -4.75 8.54
N GLU A 91 0.46 -5.29 9.53
CA GLU A 91 0.72 -5.11 10.96
C GLU A 91 2.17 -5.45 11.36
N THR A 92 2.82 -6.35 10.61
CA THR A 92 4.21 -6.78 10.87
C THR A 92 5.26 -5.69 10.62
N VAL A 93 4.93 -4.66 9.82
CA VAL A 93 5.80 -3.50 9.53
C VAL A 93 5.19 -2.20 10.06
N ALA A 94 4.20 -2.30 10.96
CA ALA A 94 3.42 -1.14 11.39
C ALA A 94 4.22 -0.08 12.17
N GLU A 95 5.33 -0.47 12.78
CA GLU A 95 6.20 0.43 13.55
C GLU A 95 7.10 1.31 12.68
N THR A 96 7.34 0.92 11.42
CA THR A 96 8.29 1.62 10.54
C THR A 96 7.71 2.13 9.24
N LEU A 97 6.53 1.64 8.84
CA LEU A 97 5.88 2.05 7.61
C LEU A 97 5.36 3.50 7.69
N GLU A 98 5.88 4.36 6.81
CA GLU A 98 5.51 5.77 6.68
C GLU A 98 4.60 6.02 5.47
N GLU A 99 4.78 5.25 4.39
CA GLU A 99 4.00 5.39 3.16
C GLU A 99 3.46 4.05 2.65
N LEU A 100 2.15 4.00 2.39
CA LEU A 100 1.48 2.83 1.86
C LEU A 100 0.74 3.17 0.56
N TRP A 101 1.17 2.58 -0.54
CA TRP A 101 0.55 2.77 -1.85
C TRP A 101 -0.13 1.47 -2.30
N ILE A 102 -1.45 1.44 -2.17
CA ILE A 102 -2.34 0.28 -2.39
C ILE A 102 -3.42 0.59 -3.44
N SER A 103 -3.21 1.60 -4.27
CA SER A 103 -4.17 2.01 -5.30
C SER A 103 -4.44 0.90 -6.33
N TYR A 104 -5.64 0.84 -6.89
CA TYR A 104 -6.07 -0.23 -7.81
C TYR A 104 -5.96 -1.63 -7.20
N ASN A 105 -6.62 -1.82 -6.05
CA ASN A 105 -6.82 -3.14 -5.44
C ASN A 105 -8.31 -3.29 -5.07
N PRO A 106 -8.85 -4.51 -4.97
CA PRO A 106 -10.23 -4.72 -4.55
C PRO A 106 -10.40 -4.73 -3.02
N ILE A 107 -9.87 -3.72 -2.31
CA ILE A 107 -9.98 -3.63 -0.83
C ILE A 107 -11.34 -3.02 -0.45
N ASP A 108 -12.14 -3.75 0.31
CA ASP A 108 -13.45 -3.32 0.80
C ASP A 108 -13.47 -2.91 2.27
N LYS A 109 -12.44 -3.30 3.04
CA LYS A 109 -12.31 -3.06 4.48
C LYS A 109 -10.91 -2.61 4.87
N LEU A 110 -10.84 -1.61 5.74
CA LEU A 110 -9.59 -1.04 6.29
C LEU A 110 -9.26 -1.60 7.68
N LYS A 111 -9.73 -2.81 7.99
CA LYS A 111 -9.38 -3.48 9.24
C LYS A 111 -7.86 -3.64 9.34
N GLY A 112 -7.28 -3.22 10.47
CA GLY A 112 -5.84 -3.28 10.74
C GLY A 112 -5.08 -2.00 10.38
N VAL A 113 -5.68 -1.04 9.65
CA VAL A 113 -4.99 0.22 9.29
C VAL A 113 -4.58 1.02 10.53
N GLY A 114 -5.36 0.98 11.60
CA GLY A 114 -5.07 1.68 12.85
C GLY A 114 -3.81 1.21 13.58
N THR A 115 -3.23 0.06 13.20
CA THR A 115 -1.93 -0.38 13.72
C THR A 115 -0.77 0.47 13.19
N LEU A 116 -0.92 1.08 12.00
CA LEU A 116 0.11 1.83 11.29
C LEU A 116 0.28 3.25 11.87
N LYS A 117 0.80 3.35 13.10
CA LYS A 117 0.90 4.63 13.81
C LYS A 117 1.88 5.62 13.16
N GLN A 118 2.87 5.15 12.41
CA GLN A 118 3.84 5.99 11.70
C GLN A 118 3.40 6.39 10.29
N LEU A 119 2.24 5.92 9.83
CA LEU A 119 1.77 6.19 8.48
C LEU A 119 1.49 7.68 8.28
N LYS A 120 2.17 8.28 7.30
CA LYS A 120 2.05 9.68 6.88
C LYS A 120 1.34 9.81 5.55
N VAL A 121 1.53 8.85 4.65
CA VAL A 121 0.98 8.87 3.28
C VAL A 121 0.22 7.58 3.00
N LEU A 122 -1.04 7.70 2.58
CA LEU A 122 -1.86 6.57 2.17
C LEU A 122 -2.48 6.83 0.80
N TYR A 123 -2.05 6.07 -0.20
CA TYR A 123 -2.61 6.13 -1.54
C TYR A 123 -3.44 4.89 -1.82
N MET A 124 -4.76 5.05 -1.80
CA MET A 124 -5.70 3.95 -1.98
C MET A 124 -6.84 4.30 -2.93
N SER A 125 -6.51 5.01 -4.01
CA SER A 125 -7.44 5.26 -5.11
C SER A 125 -7.92 3.96 -5.76
N ASN A 126 -9.10 3.97 -6.36
CA ASN A 126 -9.65 2.84 -7.11
C ASN A 126 -9.69 1.54 -6.28
N ASN A 127 -10.23 1.64 -5.06
CA ASN A 127 -10.54 0.50 -4.20
C ASN A 127 -12.07 0.36 -4.03
N LEU A 128 -12.54 -0.52 -3.14
CA LEU A 128 -13.96 -0.87 -3.00
C LEU A 128 -14.56 -0.38 -1.67
N ILE A 129 -14.02 0.68 -1.07
CA ILE A 129 -14.54 1.23 0.19
C ILE A 129 -15.89 1.94 -0.06
N LYS A 130 -16.94 1.47 0.59
CA LYS A 130 -18.32 1.99 0.44
C LYS A 130 -18.82 2.78 1.65
N GLU A 131 -18.32 2.45 2.84
CA GLU A 131 -18.92 2.87 4.10
C GLU A 131 -18.04 3.87 4.85
N TRP A 132 -18.65 4.91 5.44
CA TRP A 132 -17.96 5.87 6.31
C TRP A 132 -17.34 5.23 7.55
N VAL A 133 -17.88 4.09 8.00
CA VAL A 133 -17.31 3.33 9.13
C VAL A 133 -15.88 2.91 8.83
N GLU A 134 -15.60 2.45 7.61
CA GLU A 134 -14.26 2.05 7.19
C GLU A 134 -13.35 3.26 7.00
N PHE A 135 -13.87 4.35 6.45
CA PHE A 135 -13.13 5.62 6.35
C PHE A 135 -12.73 6.19 7.72
N ASN A 136 -13.63 6.15 8.70
CA ASN A 136 -13.36 6.66 10.05
C ASN A 136 -12.25 5.88 10.77
N ARG A 137 -11.93 4.64 10.38
CA ARG A 137 -10.79 3.89 10.93
C ARG A 137 -9.46 4.61 10.72
N LEU A 138 -9.36 5.46 9.69
CA LEU A 138 -8.16 6.27 9.43
C LEU A 138 -7.91 7.30 10.55
N GLN A 139 -8.91 7.62 11.39
CA GLN A 139 -8.72 8.42 12.61
C GLN A 139 -7.72 7.78 13.57
N GLU A 140 -7.56 6.46 13.54
CA GLU A 140 -6.61 5.74 14.39
C GLU A 140 -5.14 5.91 13.94
N CYS A 141 -4.90 6.54 12.77
CA CYS A 141 -3.58 6.88 12.24
C CYS A 141 -3.28 8.37 12.54
N PRO A 142 -2.62 8.69 13.67
CA PRO A 142 -2.45 10.08 14.12
C PRO A 142 -1.51 10.90 13.24
N ASN A 143 -0.58 10.23 12.55
CA ASN A 143 0.44 10.89 11.73
C ASN A 143 0.04 11.02 10.25
N LEU A 144 -1.17 10.58 9.86
CA LEU A 144 -1.60 10.60 8.47
C LEU A 144 -1.77 12.06 7.99
N ARG A 145 -1.06 12.42 6.92
CA ARG A 145 -1.01 13.77 6.35
C ARG A 145 -1.52 13.81 4.92
N ASP A 146 -1.10 12.87 4.07
CA ASP A 146 -1.49 12.80 2.65
C ASP A 146 -2.35 11.56 2.40
N LEU A 147 -3.56 11.77 1.90
CA LEU A 147 -4.53 10.72 1.63
C LEU A 147 -5.05 10.85 0.21
N VAL A 148 -5.05 9.76 -0.55
CA VAL A 148 -5.73 9.69 -1.86
C VAL A 148 -6.74 8.55 -1.81
N PHE A 149 -8.00 8.90 -2.05
CA PHE A 149 -9.17 8.03 -1.92
C PHE A 149 -10.09 8.03 -3.16
N ILE A 150 -9.78 8.84 -4.18
CA ILE A 150 -10.54 8.93 -5.45
C ILE A 150 -10.85 7.54 -6.04
N GLY A 151 -12.05 7.35 -6.59
CA GLY A 151 -12.46 6.10 -7.25
C GLY A 151 -12.81 4.98 -6.28
N ASN A 152 -13.05 5.30 -5.01
CA ASN A 152 -13.76 4.41 -4.10
C ASN A 152 -15.26 4.73 -4.16
N PRO A 153 -16.15 3.72 -4.05
CA PRO A 153 -17.60 3.94 -4.08
C PRO A 153 -18.12 4.98 -3.09
N ILE A 154 -17.48 5.14 -1.93
CA ILE A 154 -17.84 6.19 -0.96
C ILE A 154 -17.71 7.60 -1.55
N VAL A 155 -16.69 7.83 -2.40
CA VAL A 155 -16.46 9.10 -3.10
C VAL A 155 -17.50 9.28 -4.20
N ASP A 156 -17.70 8.23 -4.99
CA ASP A 156 -18.65 8.26 -6.12
C ASP A 156 -20.11 8.38 -5.66
N SER A 157 -20.41 7.99 -4.42
CA SER A 157 -21.73 8.16 -3.80
C SER A 157 -22.02 9.59 -3.32
N GLN A 158 -21.01 10.47 -3.26
CA GLN A 158 -21.23 11.86 -2.88
C GLN A 158 -21.76 12.67 -4.07
N PRO A 159 -22.59 13.69 -3.83
CA PRO A 159 -23.18 14.50 -4.88
C PRO A 159 -22.13 15.26 -5.72
N ASP A 160 -21.03 15.66 -5.09
CA ASP A 160 -19.96 16.43 -5.70
C ASP A 160 -18.64 16.26 -4.92
N VAL A 161 -17.54 16.68 -5.55
CA VAL A 161 -16.19 16.56 -4.99
C VAL A 161 -16.01 17.43 -3.75
N ASP A 162 -16.63 18.61 -3.68
CA ASP A 162 -16.51 19.52 -2.54
C ASP A 162 -17.20 18.98 -1.30
N THR A 163 -18.37 18.35 -1.46
CA THR A 163 -19.09 17.64 -0.39
C THR A 163 -18.23 16.49 0.15
N TRP A 164 -17.66 15.65 -0.73
CA TRP A 164 -16.73 14.59 -0.32
C TRP A 164 -15.57 15.15 0.50
N ARG A 165 -14.90 16.18 -0.03
CA ARG A 165 -13.74 16.79 0.60
C ARG A 165 -14.07 17.37 1.97
N THR A 166 -15.18 18.08 2.09
CA THR A 166 -15.64 18.69 3.35
C THR A 166 -15.95 17.63 4.39
N GLN A 167 -16.66 16.56 4.02
CA GLN A 167 -16.97 15.46 4.96
C GLN A 167 -15.70 14.70 5.38
N ALA A 168 -14.81 14.42 4.42
CA ALA A 168 -13.54 13.74 4.66
C ALA A 168 -12.61 14.56 5.58
N SER A 169 -12.46 15.87 5.32
CA SER A 169 -11.62 16.77 6.14
C SER A 169 -12.17 16.99 7.54
N THR A 170 -13.51 17.03 7.68
CA THR A 170 -14.16 17.14 9.00
C THR A 170 -13.93 15.90 9.84
N ARG A 171 -13.97 14.71 9.21
CA ARG A 171 -13.76 13.43 9.88
C ARG A 171 -12.29 13.16 10.20
N LEU A 172 -11.37 13.61 9.34
CA LEU A 172 -9.94 13.44 9.53
C LEU A 172 -9.26 14.79 9.75
N PRO A 173 -9.33 15.35 10.98
CA PRO A 173 -8.67 16.60 11.29
C PRO A 173 -7.13 16.49 11.30
N GLN A 174 -6.53 15.33 11.10
CA GLN A 174 -5.07 15.21 11.03
C GLN A 174 -4.50 15.39 9.61
N ILE A 175 -5.31 15.20 8.55
CA ILE A 175 -4.81 15.24 7.16
C ILE A 175 -4.61 16.69 6.67
N THR A 176 -3.52 16.90 5.95
CA THR A 176 -3.14 18.19 5.35
C THR A 176 -3.37 18.20 3.84
N LYS A 177 -3.48 17.03 3.21
CA LYS A 177 -3.69 16.89 1.77
C LYS A 177 -4.64 15.72 1.51
N LEU A 178 -5.62 15.97 0.66
CA LEU A 178 -6.63 14.99 0.26
C LEU A 178 -6.73 15.01 -1.26
N ASP A 179 -6.63 13.84 -1.88
CA ASP A 179 -6.84 13.63 -3.31
C ASP A 179 -5.95 14.53 -4.20
N GLY A 180 -4.71 14.76 -3.74
CA GLY A 180 -3.75 15.62 -4.43
C GLY A 180 -3.86 17.11 -4.09
N ILE A 181 -4.93 17.54 -3.43
CA ILE A 181 -5.22 18.95 -3.15
C ILE A 181 -5.02 19.23 -1.66
N PRO A 182 -4.19 20.23 -1.29
CA PRO A 182 -4.03 20.67 0.10
C PRO A 182 -5.36 21.04 0.75
N ILE A 183 -5.54 20.68 2.02
CA ILE A 183 -6.65 21.14 2.85
C ILE A 183 -6.16 22.38 3.57
N ILE A 184 -6.67 23.54 3.15
CA ILE A 184 -6.46 24.81 3.84
C ILE A 184 -7.49 24.87 4.96
N ARG A 185 -7.04 25.14 6.19
CA ARG A 185 -7.91 25.40 7.33
C ARG A 185 -7.64 26.81 7.80
N GLU A 186 -8.70 27.59 7.94
CA GLU A 186 -8.66 28.93 8.52
C GLU A 186 -8.34 28.87 10.03
#